data_AF-A0A9D8TUI8-F1
#
_entry.id   AF-A0A9D8TUI8-F1
#
_cell.length_a   1.000
_cell.length_b   1.000
_cell.length_c   1.000
_cell.angle_alpha   90.00
_cell.angle_beta   90.00
_cell.angle_gamma   90.00
#
_symmetry.space_group_name_H-M   'P 1'
#
loop_
_entity.id
_entity.type
_entity.pdbx_description
1 polymer ?
#
loop_
_entity_poly.entity_id
_entity_poly.type
_entity_poly.pdbx_seq_one_letter_code
_entity_poly.pdbx_strand_id
1 'polypeptide(L)'
;MANRLYQGVIHQMKDAINRTVGIIDESGVIVACSDPRLVGESRQGVREELAFSNDAAAFNGFTYRFISIGGKNEGIVFVEGDDAEAGRYAAMLAVSLGNIKSLYDEKYDKGSFIKNIMLDNILPSDIYIKSKELHFSGEDHRVVLIIK
;
A
#
# COMPACT_ATOMS: atom_id res chain seq x y z
N MET A 1 -0.66 -8.08 3.82
CA MET A 1 0.64 -8.09 3.11
C MET A 1 1.16 -6.68 2.83
N ALA A 2 0.31 -5.75 2.36
CA ALA A 2 0.69 -4.34 2.12
C ALA A 2 1.38 -3.65 3.31
N ASN A 3 0.97 -3.94 4.56
CA ASN A 3 1.61 -3.34 5.75
C ASN A 3 3.11 -3.65 5.85
N ARG A 4 3.55 -4.85 5.43
CA ARG A 4 4.98 -5.20 5.42
C ARG A 4 5.75 -4.45 4.33
N LEU A 5 5.14 -4.26 3.16
CA LEU A 5 5.70 -3.46 2.07
C LEU A 5 5.91 -2.01 2.54
N TYR A 6 4.87 -1.40 3.10
CA TYR A 6 4.93 -0.04 3.62
C TYR A 6 5.95 0.12 4.75
N GLN A 7 5.97 -0.79 5.71
CA GLN A 7 6.94 -0.73 6.81
C GLN A 7 8.39 -0.79 6.31
N GLY A 8 8.68 -1.62 5.32
CA GLY A 8 10.02 -1.71 4.72
C GLY A 8 10.46 -0.40 4.06
N VAL A 9 9.57 0.23 3.30
CA VAL A 9 9.85 1.50 2.61
C VAL A 9 9.98 2.66 3.61
N ILE A 10 9.04 2.79 4.54
CA ILE A 10 9.06 3.85 5.56
C ILE A 10 10.32 3.78 6.42
N HIS A 11 10.77 2.58 6.78
CA HIS A 11 11.98 2.41 7.57
C HIS A 11 13.22 2.93 6.83
N GLN A 12 13.32 2.69 5.52
CA GLN A 12 14.42 3.22 4.69
C GLN A 12 14.33 4.75 4.52
N MET A 13 13.11 5.30 4.48
CA MET A 13 12.89 6.75 4.33
C MET A 13 13.17 7.54 5.60
N LYS A 14 13.14 6.89 6.77
CA LYS A 14 13.39 7.53 8.08
C LYS A 14 14.67 8.37 8.09
N ASP A 15 15.77 7.81 7.60
CA ASP A 15 17.09 8.44 7.65
C ASP A 15 17.20 9.64 6.69
N ALA A 16 16.39 9.65 5.62
CA ALA A 16 16.37 10.74 4.65
C ALA A 16 15.49 11.92 5.08
N ILE A 17 14.39 11.65 5.80
CA ILE A 17 13.39 12.66 6.16
C ILE A 17 13.71 13.31 7.51
N ASN A 18 14.42 12.60 8.41
CA ASN A 18 14.76 13.08 9.76
C ASN A 18 13.54 13.57 10.58
N ARG A 19 12.37 12.97 10.33
CA ARG A 19 11.10 13.24 11.03
C ARG A 19 10.31 11.94 11.15
N THR A 20 9.39 11.87 12.09
CA THR A 20 8.51 10.71 12.23
C THR A 20 7.51 10.68 11.08
N VAL A 21 7.47 9.57 10.34
CA VAL A 21 6.55 9.37 9.22
C VAL A 21 5.83 8.03 9.34
N GLY A 22 4.60 7.95 8.83
CA GLY A 22 3.84 6.72 8.87
C GLY A 22 2.61 6.74 7.96
N ILE A 23 1.92 5.61 7.93
CA ILE A 23 0.69 5.41 7.17
C ILE A 23 -0.41 4.94 8.12
N ILE A 24 -1.58 5.53 7.93
CA ILE A 24 -2.84 5.17 8.57
C ILE A 24 -3.72 4.50 7.51
N ASP A 25 -4.38 3.40 7.88
CA ASP A 25 -5.33 2.72 7.02
C ASP A 25 -6.73 3.34 7.06
N GLU A 26 -7.68 2.76 6.32
CA GLU A 26 -9.06 3.24 6.27
C GLU A 26 -9.79 3.18 7.62
N SER A 27 -9.30 2.38 8.57
CA SER A 27 -9.87 2.24 9.92
C SER A 27 -9.33 3.29 10.90
N GLY A 28 -8.39 4.12 10.47
CA GLY A 28 -7.75 5.11 11.34
C GLY A 28 -6.64 4.52 12.21
N VAL A 29 -6.11 3.33 11.87
CA VAL A 29 -5.03 2.67 12.61
C VAL A 29 -3.69 2.86 11.89
N ILE A 30 -2.63 3.13 12.65
CA ILE A 30 -1.27 3.22 12.12
C ILE A 30 -0.79 1.82 11.72
N VAL A 31 -0.61 1.59 10.42
CA VAL A 31 -0.21 0.29 9.86
C VAL A 31 1.28 0.17 9.57
N ALA A 32 1.95 1.31 9.41
CA ALA A 32 3.39 1.39 9.22
C ALA A 32 3.92 2.72 9.75
N CYS A 33 5.07 2.72 10.42
CA CYS A 33 5.67 3.94 10.96
C CYS A 33 7.19 3.81 11.11
N SER A 34 7.90 4.92 10.99
CA SER A 34 9.33 5.03 11.23
C SER A 34 9.68 4.86 12.72
N ASP A 35 8.73 5.13 13.61
CA ASP A 35 8.76 4.71 15.01
C ASP A 35 7.88 3.46 15.19
N PRO A 36 8.47 2.26 15.37
CA PRO A 36 7.72 1.02 15.56
C PRO A 36 6.77 1.04 16.77
N ARG A 37 6.98 1.91 17.75
CA ARG A 37 6.16 1.99 18.96
C ARG A 37 4.74 2.50 18.67
N LEU A 38 4.59 3.30 17.62
CA LEU A 38 3.32 3.91 17.23
C LEU A 38 2.45 2.97 16.37
N VAL A 39 3.01 1.87 15.86
CA VAL A 39 2.28 0.94 14.99
C VAL A 39 1.18 0.23 15.80
N GLY A 40 -0.05 0.27 15.29
CA GLY A 40 -1.24 -0.24 15.97
C GLY A 40 -2.00 0.80 16.79
N GLU A 41 -1.47 2.01 16.97
CA GLU A 41 -2.22 3.10 17.59
C GLU A 41 -3.33 3.60 16.66
N SER A 42 -4.47 3.96 17.25
CA SER A 42 -5.59 4.57 16.54
C SER A 42 -5.48 6.09 16.58
N ARG A 43 -5.62 6.74 15.42
CA ARG A 43 -5.72 8.19 15.28
C ARG A 43 -7.10 8.55 14.72
N GLN A 44 -8.07 8.65 15.62
CA GLN A 44 -9.45 9.04 15.29
C GLN A 44 -9.52 10.52 14.88
N GLY A 45 -10.48 10.87 14.02
CA GLY A 45 -10.70 12.26 13.59
C GLY A 45 -9.81 12.71 12.43
N VAL A 46 -8.73 11.99 12.13
CA VAL A 46 -7.77 12.38 11.08
C VAL A 46 -8.42 12.40 9.71
N ARG A 47 -9.27 11.40 9.43
CA ARG A 47 -9.91 11.24 8.12
C ARG A 47 -11.01 12.28 7.90
N GLU A 48 -11.76 12.58 8.96
CA GLU A 48 -12.77 13.62 8.97
C GLU A 48 -12.14 14.98 8.71
N GLU A 49 -11.08 15.34 9.45
CA GLU A 49 -10.35 16.59 9.26
C GLU A 49 -9.79 16.72 7.83
N LEU A 50 -9.20 15.63 7.33
CA LEU A 50 -8.71 15.57 5.96
C LEU A 50 -9.81 15.71 4.92
N ALA A 51 -11.02 15.23 5.16
CA ALA A 51 -12.14 15.34 4.22
C ALA A 51 -12.66 16.78 4.09
N PHE A 52 -12.46 17.62 5.12
CA PHE A 52 -12.77 19.05 5.06
C PHE A 52 -11.62 19.88 4.45
N SER A 53 -10.42 19.33 4.43
CA SER A 53 -9.25 19.92 3.79
C SER A 53 -9.09 19.40 2.35
N ASN A 54 -8.52 20.19 1.44
CA ASN A 54 -8.34 19.77 0.04
C ASN A 54 -7.19 18.73 -0.11
N ASP A 55 -7.40 17.52 0.40
CA ASP A 55 -6.51 16.36 0.47
C ASP A 55 -5.27 16.47 1.37
N ALA A 56 -5.11 17.58 2.11
CA ALA A 56 -4.02 17.73 3.07
C ALA A 56 -4.40 18.64 4.25
N ALA A 57 -4.11 18.18 5.46
CA ALA A 57 -4.38 18.89 6.70
C ALA A 57 -3.17 18.83 7.63
N ALA A 58 -2.91 19.89 8.39
CA ALA A 58 -1.89 19.89 9.43
C ALA A 58 -2.52 20.24 10.78
N PHE A 59 -2.39 19.33 11.74
CA PHE A 59 -2.94 19.48 13.09
C PHE A 59 -2.23 18.55 14.07
N ASN A 60 -2.26 18.92 15.37
CA ASN A 60 -1.60 18.18 16.45
C ASN A 60 -0.10 17.91 16.21
N GLY A 61 0.59 18.83 15.52
CA GLY A 61 2.02 18.70 15.21
C GLY A 61 2.36 17.71 14.11
N PHE A 62 1.37 17.30 13.29
CA PHE A 62 1.57 16.42 12.15
C PHE A 62 0.88 16.98 10.91
N THR A 63 1.48 16.75 9.76
CA THR A 63 0.90 16.98 8.44
C THR A 63 0.43 15.66 7.86
N TYR A 64 -0.81 15.62 7.41
CA TYR A 64 -1.49 14.46 6.85
C TYR A 64 -1.84 14.69 5.39
N ARG A 65 -1.87 13.61 4.59
CA ARG A 65 -2.30 13.64 3.20
C ARG A 65 -2.86 12.29 2.75
N PHE A 66 -3.89 12.30 1.92
CA PHE A 66 -4.42 11.07 1.33
C PHE A 66 -3.43 10.42 0.35
N ILE A 67 -3.36 9.10 0.40
CA ILE A 67 -2.78 8.26 -0.65
C ILE A 67 -3.93 7.87 -1.58
N SER A 68 -4.02 8.54 -2.73
CA SER A 68 -5.10 8.32 -3.69
C SER A 68 -4.61 7.53 -4.89
N ILE A 69 -5.26 6.39 -5.17
CA ILE A 69 -4.98 5.52 -6.33
C ILE A 69 -6.26 5.40 -7.15
N GLY A 70 -6.23 5.81 -8.42
CA GLY A 70 -7.40 5.70 -9.31
C GLY A 70 -8.66 6.43 -8.81
N GLY A 71 -8.50 7.52 -8.05
CA GLY A 71 -9.61 8.29 -7.46
C GLY A 71 -10.18 7.70 -6.16
N LYS A 72 -9.60 6.64 -5.62
CA LYS A 72 -9.95 6.08 -4.29
C LYS A 72 -8.84 6.39 -3.28
N ASN A 73 -9.25 6.71 -2.06
CA ASN A 73 -8.33 6.95 -0.95
C ASN A 73 -8.01 5.62 -0.26
N GLU A 74 -6.79 5.11 -0.46
CA GLU A 74 -6.33 3.79 0.01
C GLU A 74 -5.64 3.87 1.39
N GLY A 75 -5.34 5.08 1.86
CA GLY A 75 -4.70 5.34 3.13
C GLY A 75 -4.33 6.80 3.31
N ILE A 76 -3.71 7.11 4.44
CA ILE A 76 -3.28 8.47 4.79
C ILE A 76 -1.82 8.40 5.20
N VAL A 77 -0.97 9.20 4.58
CA VAL A 77 0.40 9.42 5.08
C VAL A 77 0.40 10.53 6.10
N PHE A 78 1.20 10.38 7.15
CA PHE A 78 1.49 11.45 8.09
C PHE A 78 2.99 11.69 8.22
N VAL A 79 3.35 12.96 8.45
CA VAL A 79 4.71 13.45 8.67
C VAL A 79 4.69 14.39 9.85
N GLU A 80 5.63 14.24 10.77
CA GLU A 80 5.82 15.14 11.90
C GLU A 80 6.16 16.57 11.44
N GLY A 81 5.53 17.56 12.08
CA GLY A 81 5.62 18.97 11.75
C GLY A 81 4.41 19.50 10.97
N ASP A 82 4.21 20.81 11.08
CA ASP A 82 3.17 21.62 10.41
C ASP A 82 3.76 22.66 9.46
N ASP A 83 5.07 22.60 9.21
CA ASP A 83 5.78 23.50 8.32
C ASP A 83 5.67 23.10 6.84
N ALA A 84 6.15 23.99 5.97
CA ALA A 84 6.14 23.78 4.52
C ALA A 84 6.95 22.55 4.07
N GLU A 85 7.92 22.10 4.87
CA GLU A 85 8.76 20.94 4.56
C GLU A 85 8.00 19.64 4.83
N ALA A 86 7.32 19.54 5.98
CA ALA A 86 6.38 18.44 6.29
C ALA A 86 5.31 18.31 5.20
N GLY A 87 4.76 19.43 4.75
CA GLY A 87 3.82 19.47 3.62
C GLY A 87 4.39 18.88 2.33
N ARG A 88 5.64 19.20 1.98
CA ARG A 88 6.32 18.66 0.79
C ARG A 88 6.63 17.18 0.95
N TYR A 89 7.08 16.74 2.12
CA TYR A 89 7.34 15.33 2.39
C TYR A 89 6.06 14.49 2.33
N ALA A 90 4.97 14.95 2.96
CA ALA A 90 3.68 14.27 2.89
C ALA A 90 3.20 14.15 1.43
N ALA A 91 3.38 15.21 0.61
CA ALA A 91 3.07 15.18 -0.82
C ALA A 91 3.88 14.14 -1.59
N MET A 92 5.21 14.13 -1.42
CA MET A 92 6.09 13.19 -2.11
C MET A 92 5.82 11.74 -1.68
N LEU A 93 5.61 11.52 -0.39
CA LEU A 93 5.30 10.19 0.14
C LEU A 93 3.95 9.68 -0.34
N ALA A 94 2.91 10.52 -0.36
CA ALA A 94 1.59 10.12 -0.84
C ALA A 94 1.64 9.58 -2.28
N VAL A 95 2.34 10.29 -3.18
CA VAL A 95 2.53 9.86 -4.56
C VAL A 95 3.39 8.59 -4.64
N SER A 96 4.52 8.57 -3.94
CA SER A 96 5.48 7.45 -4.02
C SER A 96 4.90 6.15 -3.49
N LEU A 97 4.27 6.20 -2.32
CA LEU A 97 3.66 5.04 -1.66
C LEU A 97 2.42 4.55 -2.42
N GLY A 98 1.63 5.47 -2.99
CA GLY A 98 0.51 5.13 -3.88
C GLY A 98 0.99 4.35 -5.11
N ASN A 99 2.04 4.82 -5.78
CA ASN A 99 2.63 4.13 -6.94
C ASN A 99 3.20 2.75 -6.57
N ILE A 100 3.92 2.66 -5.44
CA ILE A 100 4.46 1.39 -4.95
C ILE A 100 3.34 0.38 -4.70
N LYS A 101 2.24 0.81 -4.08
CA LYS A 101 1.07 -0.05 -3.88
C LYS A 101 0.41 -0.44 -5.19
N SER A 102 0.20 0.50 -6.11
CA SER A 102 -0.40 0.20 -7.43
C SER A 102 0.41 -0.85 -8.19
N LEU A 103 1.74 -0.69 -8.26
CA LEU A 103 2.64 -1.65 -8.90
C LEU A 103 2.64 -3.01 -8.20
N TYR A 104 2.56 -3.01 -6.87
CA TYR A 104 2.45 -4.24 -6.10
C TYR A 104 1.14 -4.95 -6.42
N ASP A 105 0.01 -4.26 -6.38
CA ASP A 105 -1.31 -4.84 -6.63
C ASP A 105 -1.41 -5.36 -8.07
N GLU A 106 -0.85 -4.66 -9.06
CA GLU A 106 -0.75 -5.13 -10.45
C GLU A 106 0.11 -6.40 -10.58
N LYS A 107 1.26 -6.44 -9.94
CA LYS A 107 2.15 -7.61 -9.96
C LYS A 107 1.46 -8.85 -9.37
N TYR A 108 0.63 -8.67 -8.37
CA TYR A 108 -0.06 -9.74 -7.65
C TYR A 108 -1.53 -9.94 -8.05
N ASP A 109 -1.96 -9.42 -9.22
CA ASP A 109 -3.31 -9.58 -9.74
C ASP A 109 -3.56 -10.99 -10.31
N LYS A 110 -4.23 -11.83 -9.51
CA LYS A 110 -4.66 -13.18 -9.89
C LYS A 110 -5.63 -13.20 -11.07
N GLY A 111 -6.49 -12.19 -11.21
CA GLY A 111 -7.50 -12.13 -12.27
C GLY A 111 -6.84 -11.94 -13.64
N SER A 112 -5.93 -10.97 -13.73
CA SER A 112 -5.13 -10.76 -14.94
C SER A 112 -4.26 -11.96 -15.28
N PHE A 113 -3.68 -12.64 -14.28
CA PHE A 113 -2.94 -13.88 -14.51
C PHE A 113 -3.80 -14.98 -15.14
N ILE A 114 -4.99 -15.27 -14.60
CA ILE A 114 -5.92 -16.27 -15.15
C ILE A 114 -6.35 -15.87 -16.57
N LYS A 115 -6.67 -14.60 -16.79
CA LYS A 115 -7.03 -14.07 -18.11
C LYS A 115 -5.92 -14.30 -19.15
N ASN A 116 -4.66 -14.05 -18.78
CA ASN A 116 -3.54 -14.26 -19.69
C ASN A 116 -3.33 -15.74 -20.04
N ILE A 117 -3.60 -16.67 -19.11
CA ILE A 117 -3.60 -18.11 -19.41
C ILE A 117 -4.70 -18.44 -20.42
N MET A 118 -5.92 -17.96 -20.19
CA MET A 118 -7.08 -18.26 -21.06
C MET A 118 -6.94 -17.70 -22.47
N LEU A 119 -6.15 -16.64 -22.65
CA LEU A 119 -5.89 -15.99 -23.93
C LEU A 119 -4.60 -16.49 -24.61
N ASP A 120 -3.95 -17.54 -24.07
CA ASP A 120 -2.63 -18.02 -24.50
C ASP A 120 -1.55 -16.91 -24.54
N ASN A 121 -1.72 -15.87 -23.72
CA ASN A 121 -0.83 -14.70 -23.62
C ASN A 121 0.19 -14.86 -22.48
N ILE A 122 0.72 -16.06 -22.31
CA ILE A 122 1.75 -16.40 -21.33
C ILE A 122 2.51 -17.66 -21.79
N LEU A 123 3.82 -17.71 -21.52
CA LEU A 123 4.61 -18.90 -21.83
C LEU A 123 4.21 -20.06 -20.88
N PRO A 124 4.06 -21.30 -21.37
CA PRO A 124 3.72 -22.45 -20.53
C PRO A 124 4.68 -22.66 -19.35
N SER A 125 5.98 -22.35 -19.53
CA SER A 125 6.99 -22.41 -18.47
C SER A 125 6.73 -21.44 -17.31
N ASP A 126 6.13 -20.29 -17.60
CA ASP A 126 5.96 -19.20 -16.64
C ASP A 126 4.72 -19.41 -15.76
N ILE A 127 3.77 -20.23 -16.21
CA ILE A 127 2.53 -20.53 -15.48
C ILE A 127 2.86 -21.06 -14.08
N TYR A 128 3.77 -22.02 -13.96
CA TYR A 128 4.09 -22.62 -12.66
C TYR A 128 4.79 -21.61 -11.73
N ILE A 129 5.77 -20.86 -12.24
CA ILE A 129 6.52 -19.87 -11.46
C ILE A 129 5.58 -18.77 -10.97
N LYS A 130 4.80 -18.16 -11.88
CA LYS A 130 3.83 -17.12 -11.52
C LYS A 130 2.74 -17.64 -10.58
N SER A 131 2.28 -18.87 -10.74
CA SER A 131 1.27 -19.44 -9.83
C SER A 131 1.77 -19.53 -8.38
N LYS A 132 3.06 -19.83 -8.19
CA LYS A 132 3.70 -19.80 -6.87
C LYS A 132 3.86 -18.38 -6.32
N GLU A 133 4.32 -17.45 -7.15
CA GLU A 133 4.46 -16.04 -6.75
C GLU A 133 3.11 -15.44 -6.32
N LEU A 134 2.03 -15.81 -7.01
CA LEU A 134 0.67 -15.39 -6.70
C LEU A 134 0.05 -16.19 -5.54
N HIS A 135 0.76 -17.14 -4.95
CA HIS A 135 0.24 -17.98 -3.87
C HIS A 135 -1.06 -18.70 -4.24
N PHE A 136 -1.10 -19.35 -5.41
CA PHE A 136 -2.13 -20.36 -5.69
C PHE A 136 -1.85 -21.63 -4.89
N SER A 137 -2.91 -22.24 -4.36
CA SER A 137 -2.83 -23.54 -3.71
C SER A 137 -2.40 -24.60 -4.73
N GLY A 138 -1.26 -25.24 -4.48
CA GLY A 138 -0.76 -26.33 -5.32
C GLY A 138 -1.39 -27.68 -4.98
N GLU A 139 -1.72 -27.88 -3.71
CA GLU A 139 -2.11 -29.16 -3.10
C GLU A 139 -3.63 -29.27 -2.94
N ASP A 140 -4.38 -29.12 -4.04
CA ASP A 140 -5.82 -29.38 -4.05
C ASP A 140 -6.12 -30.74 -4.71
N HIS A 141 -7.11 -31.45 -4.20
CA HIS A 141 -7.57 -32.71 -4.81
C HIS A 141 -8.16 -32.42 -6.20
N ARG A 142 -7.50 -32.94 -7.24
CA ARG A 142 -7.93 -32.79 -8.64
C ARG A 142 -8.43 -34.12 -9.19
N VAL A 143 -9.60 -34.12 -9.82
CA VAL A 143 -10.11 -35.25 -10.60
C VAL A 143 -9.70 -35.04 -12.05
N VAL A 144 -8.93 -35.97 -12.60
CA VAL A 144 -8.56 -35.96 -14.03
C VAL A 144 -9.47 -36.94 -14.77
N LEU A 145 -10.26 -36.43 -15.72
CA LEU A 145 -11.07 -37.25 -16.61
C LEU A 145 -10.36 -37.35 -17.96
N ILE A 146 -9.92 -38.55 -18.33
CA ILE A 146 -9.39 -38.80 -19.68
C ILE A 146 -10.58 -39.14 -20.58
N ILE A 147 -10.87 -38.27 -21.54
CA ILE A 147 -11.84 -38.53 -22.60
C ILE A 147 -11.06 -39.07 -23.80
N LYS A 148 -11.50 -40.21 -24.31
CA LYS A 148 -10.91 -40.88 -25.48
C LYS A 148 -11.82 -40.74 -26.68
#